data_AF-A0A2V5XAB5-F1
#
_entry.id   AF-A0A2V5XAB5-F1
#
_cell.length_a   1.000
_cell.length_b   1.000
_cell.length_c   1.000
_cell.angle_alpha   90.00
_cell.angle_beta   90.00
_cell.angle_gamma   90.00
#
_symmetry.space_group_name_H-M   'P 1'
#
loop_
_entity.id
_entity.type
_entity.pdbx_description
1 polymer ?
#
loop_
_entity_poly.entity_id
_entity_poly.type
_entity_poly.pdbx_seq_one_letter_code
_entity_poly.pdbx_strand_id
1 'polypeptide(L)'
;MTMRMVRMKIFWSCCAATAGLCSTSLAAGQGDEVVVIYNSQLPESKDLAIYYAQRREVPTNQVLGFDLPTAEAITRAEFRDRLQKPLLKALERQKLIRTQPEIIPATRDRTGDAFQKVIDSKIRYATVCYGVPVKILNDPNLSEASAEKVRVELRRNDAALDSELAALPLLLRNLPLTSPARNPVYGVTNAALIHPTNGVLVVARLDGPSVEIARGPVRISICAD
;
A
#
# COMPACT_ATOMS: atom_id res chain seq x y z
N MET A 1 -11.44 -78.20 -19.18
CA MET A 1 -10.80 -77.84 -17.88
C MET A 1 -9.31 -77.74 -18.14
N THR A 2 -8.84 -76.58 -18.61
CA THR A 2 -7.50 -76.42 -19.20
C THR A 2 -6.72 -75.45 -18.33
N MET A 3 -5.73 -75.97 -17.60
CA MET A 3 -4.90 -75.25 -16.64
C MET A 3 -3.85 -74.43 -17.40
N ARG A 4 -3.89 -73.11 -17.28
CA ARG A 4 -2.92 -72.18 -17.92
C ARG A 4 -1.96 -71.66 -16.85
N MET A 5 -0.69 -72.06 -16.95
CA MET A 5 0.42 -71.49 -16.21
C MET A 5 0.53 -69.98 -16.47
N VAL A 6 0.68 -69.18 -15.42
CA VAL A 6 1.10 -67.78 -15.52
C VAL A 6 2.44 -67.60 -14.82
N ARG A 7 3.44 -67.19 -15.61
CA ARG A 7 4.82 -66.92 -15.20
C ARG A 7 4.88 -65.70 -14.28
N MET A 8 5.53 -65.90 -13.14
CA MET A 8 5.97 -64.88 -12.20
C MET A 8 7.09 -64.05 -12.82
N LYS A 9 6.89 -62.73 -12.94
CA LYS A 9 7.95 -61.76 -13.22
C LYS A 9 7.98 -60.72 -12.11
N ILE A 10 8.98 -60.87 -11.25
CA ILE A 10 9.43 -59.88 -10.28
C ILE A 10 9.96 -58.69 -11.09
N PHE A 11 9.37 -57.51 -10.91
CA PHE A 11 9.93 -56.25 -11.39
C PHE A 11 10.18 -55.34 -10.21
N TRP A 12 11.42 -54.85 -10.19
CA TRP A 12 12.09 -54.14 -9.11
C TRP A 12 11.70 -52.66 -9.15
N SER A 13 11.33 -52.15 -7.97
CA SER A 13 11.54 -50.79 -7.45
C SER A 13 11.72 -49.62 -8.43
N CYS A 14 10.84 -48.62 -8.34
CA CYS A 14 11.26 -47.23 -8.21
C CYS A 14 10.11 -46.39 -7.62
N CYS A 15 10.09 -46.23 -6.29
CA CYS A 15 9.25 -45.23 -5.63
C CYS A 15 9.76 -43.84 -6.00
N ALA A 16 9.13 -43.19 -6.97
CA ALA A 16 9.33 -41.77 -7.23
C ALA A 16 8.58 -40.96 -6.16
N ALA A 17 9.24 -40.69 -5.03
CA ALA A 17 8.78 -39.69 -4.09
C ALA A 17 9.03 -38.32 -4.70
N THR A 18 8.04 -37.76 -5.40
CA THR A 18 8.03 -36.35 -5.78
C THR A 18 7.83 -35.53 -4.51
N ALA A 19 8.92 -35.16 -3.87
CA ALA A 19 8.94 -34.11 -2.86
C ALA A 19 8.59 -32.80 -3.57
N GLY A 20 7.32 -32.40 -3.49
CA GLY A 20 6.89 -31.05 -3.83
C GLY A 20 7.61 -30.09 -2.90
N LEU A 21 8.64 -29.41 -3.41
CA LEU A 21 9.17 -28.21 -2.80
C LEU A 21 8.07 -27.15 -2.87
N CYS A 22 7.21 -27.14 -1.86
CA CYS A 22 6.36 -26.01 -1.56
C CYS A 22 7.30 -24.93 -1.02
N SER A 23 7.83 -24.10 -1.89
CA SER A 23 8.59 -22.91 -1.52
C SER A 23 7.65 -21.97 -0.76
N THR A 24 7.57 -22.13 0.55
CA THR A 24 6.97 -21.12 1.42
C THR A 24 7.93 -19.93 1.45
N SER A 25 7.85 -19.06 0.44
CA SER A 25 8.43 -17.72 0.52
C SER A 25 7.60 -16.92 1.52
N LEU A 26 7.94 -17.10 2.79
CA LEU A 26 7.27 -16.48 3.94
C LEU A 26 8.20 -15.38 4.47
N ALA A 27 8.45 -14.36 3.64
CA ALA A 27 9.19 -13.17 4.07
C ALA A 27 8.98 -11.93 3.19
N ALA A 28 8.65 -12.07 1.90
CA ALA A 28 8.28 -10.97 1.03
C ALA A 28 6.77 -11.04 0.74
N GLY A 29 6.03 -9.95 0.97
CA GLY A 29 4.61 -9.88 0.60
C GLY A 29 4.39 -10.28 -0.86
N GLN A 30 3.33 -11.03 -1.13
CA GLN A 30 2.99 -11.45 -2.49
C GLN A 30 2.63 -10.24 -3.34
N GLY A 31 2.87 -10.31 -4.65
CA GLY A 31 2.62 -9.20 -5.58
C GLY A 31 1.17 -8.70 -5.58
N ASP A 32 0.22 -9.57 -5.25
CA ASP A 32 -1.20 -9.26 -5.14
C ASP A 32 -1.58 -8.48 -3.86
N GLU A 33 -0.66 -8.36 -2.89
CA GLU A 33 -0.79 -7.47 -1.73
C GLU A 33 -0.25 -6.05 -2.00
N VAL A 34 0.19 -5.73 -3.23
CA VAL A 34 0.88 -4.49 -3.57
C VAL A 34 0.08 -3.65 -4.56
N VAL A 35 -0.20 -2.39 -4.20
CA VAL A 35 -0.63 -1.36 -5.17
C VAL A 35 0.57 -0.55 -5.63
N VAL A 36 0.70 -0.32 -6.93
CA VAL A 36 1.77 0.49 -7.53
C VAL A 36 1.18 1.81 -8.01
N ILE A 37 1.78 2.92 -7.60
CA ILE A 37 1.31 4.29 -7.85
C ILE A 37 2.35 5.01 -8.72
N TYR A 38 1.94 5.53 -9.87
CA TYR A 38 2.81 6.27 -10.77
C TYR A 38 2.20 7.60 -11.21
N ASN A 39 3.06 8.53 -11.63
CA ASN A 39 2.62 9.80 -12.20
C ASN A 39 2.33 9.64 -13.70
N SER A 40 1.09 9.82 -14.12
CA SER A 40 0.69 9.67 -15.51
C SER A 40 1.21 10.77 -16.45
N GLN A 41 1.69 11.89 -15.91
CA GLN A 41 2.31 12.97 -16.68
C GLN A 41 3.76 12.64 -17.08
N LEU A 42 4.38 11.63 -16.48
CA LEU A 42 5.74 11.18 -16.83
C LEU A 42 5.69 9.75 -17.41
N PRO A 43 5.95 9.57 -18.72
CA PRO A 43 6.05 8.25 -19.33
C PRO A 43 7.05 7.33 -18.60
N GLU A 44 8.17 7.87 -18.13
CA GLU A 44 9.22 7.14 -17.42
C GLU A 44 8.73 6.58 -16.08
N SER A 45 7.84 7.31 -15.39
CA SER A 45 7.18 6.86 -14.15
C SER A 45 6.32 5.61 -14.42
N LYS A 46 5.54 5.65 -15.51
CA LYS A 46 4.71 4.54 -15.94
C LYS A 46 5.55 3.32 -16.33
N ASP A 47 6.63 3.52 -17.09
CA ASP A 47 7.51 2.44 -17.50
C ASP A 47 8.17 1.75 -16.30
N LEU A 48 8.59 2.54 -15.30
CA LEU A 48 9.12 1.99 -14.04
C LEU A 48 8.06 1.19 -13.28
N ALA A 49 6.82 1.69 -13.21
CA ALA A 49 5.72 1.00 -12.53
C ALA A 49 5.38 -0.33 -13.20
N ILE A 50 5.29 -0.36 -14.53
CA ILE A 50 5.08 -1.59 -15.31
C ILE A 50 6.24 -2.55 -15.10
N TYR A 51 7.48 -2.06 -15.16
CA TYR A 51 8.66 -2.87 -14.93
C TYR A 51 8.66 -3.51 -13.53
N TYR A 52 8.38 -2.74 -12.47
CA TYR A 52 8.26 -3.25 -11.12
C TYR A 52 7.13 -4.28 -10.98
N ALA A 53 5.96 -3.97 -11.53
CA ALA A 53 4.80 -4.84 -11.47
C ALA A 53 5.05 -6.20 -12.12
N GLN A 54 5.71 -6.23 -13.29
CA GLN A 54 6.09 -7.46 -13.96
C GLN A 54 7.05 -8.31 -13.13
N ARG A 55 8.02 -7.67 -12.46
CA ARG A 55 9.04 -8.37 -11.67
C ARG A 55 8.53 -8.92 -10.35
N ARG A 56 7.54 -8.28 -9.75
CA ARG A 56 6.93 -8.69 -8.48
C ARG A 56 5.58 -9.38 -8.66
N GLU A 57 5.22 -9.70 -9.90
CA GLU A 57 3.96 -10.35 -10.26
C GLU A 57 2.72 -9.59 -9.73
N VAL A 58 2.81 -8.26 -9.70
CA VAL A 58 1.69 -7.41 -9.28
C VAL A 58 0.60 -7.45 -10.35
N PRO A 59 -0.66 -7.74 -9.99
CA PRO A 59 -1.76 -7.76 -10.95
C PRO A 59 -1.95 -6.40 -11.62
N THR A 60 -2.27 -6.40 -12.92
CA THR A 60 -2.37 -5.17 -13.72
C THR A 60 -3.42 -4.18 -13.22
N ASN A 61 -4.46 -4.67 -12.53
CA ASN A 61 -5.50 -3.83 -11.94
C ASN A 61 -5.05 -3.10 -10.65
N GLN A 62 -3.84 -3.40 -10.15
CA GLN A 62 -3.22 -2.73 -9.00
C GLN A 62 -2.12 -1.75 -9.41
N VAL A 63 -1.91 -1.53 -10.72
CA VAL A 63 -0.98 -0.51 -11.24
C VAL A 63 -1.77 0.73 -11.62
N LEU A 64 -1.69 1.77 -10.79
CA LEU A 64 -2.58 2.94 -10.81
C LEU A 64 -1.80 4.21 -11.17
N GLY A 65 -2.23 4.88 -12.23
CA GLY A 65 -1.69 6.16 -12.67
C GLY A 65 -2.55 7.32 -12.22
N PHE A 66 -1.89 8.38 -11.73
CA PHE A 66 -2.55 9.62 -11.34
C PHE A 66 -1.90 10.81 -12.04
N ASP A 67 -2.74 11.75 -12.44
CA ASP A 67 -2.30 13.01 -13.02
C ASP A 67 -1.80 13.94 -11.89
N LEU A 68 -0.49 13.98 -11.70
CA LEU A 68 0.18 14.67 -10.59
C LEU A 68 1.19 15.70 -11.13
N PRO A 69 1.48 16.78 -10.39
CA PRO A 69 2.54 17.70 -10.78
C PRO A 69 3.89 16.97 -10.87
N THR A 70 4.74 17.43 -11.78
CA THR A 70 6.10 16.87 -11.99
C THR A 70 7.12 17.44 -10.99
N ALA A 71 6.75 18.49 -10.26
CA ALA A 71 7.55 19.05 -9.19
C ALA A 71 7.54 18.13 -7.95
N GLU A 72 8.59 18.20 -7.14
CA GLU A 72 8.68 17.44 -5.89
C GLU A 72 7.62 17.84 -4.85
N ALA A 73 7.07 19.05 -4.97
CA ALA A 73 6.08 19.59 -4.07
C ALA A 73 4.68 19.55 -4.68
N ILE A 74 3.70 19.17 -3.86
CA ILE A 74 2.27 19.23 -4.21
C ILE A 74 1.52 20.04 -3.14
N THR A 75 0.49 20.78 -3.53
CA THR A 75 -0.36 21.46 -2.54
C THR A 75 -1.25 20.46 -1.79
N ARG A 76 -1.71 20.83 -0.59
CA ARG A 76 -2.61 19.98 0.20
C ARG A 76 -3.93 19.67 -0.53
N ALA A 77 -4.48 20.66 -1.23
CA ALA A 77 -5.69 20.50 -2.04
C ALA A 77 -5.46 19.54 -3.22
N GLU A 78 -4.37 19.70 -3.96
CA GLU A 78 -4.03 18.80 -5.08
C GLU A 78 -3.76 17.37 -4.60
N PHE A 79 -3.04 17.17 -3.48
CA PHE A 79 -2.85 15.84 -2.91
C PHE A 79 -4.21 15.18 -2.63
N ARG A 80 -5.12 15.91 -1.96
CA ARG A 80 -6.45 15.40 -1.62
C ARG A 80 -7.26 15.04 -2.87
N ASP A 81 -7.28 15.94 -3.84
CA ASP A 81 -8.23 15.88 -4.96
C ASP A 81 -7.70 15.09 -6.17
N ARG A 82 -6.37 15.05 -6.37
CA ARG A 82 -5.72 14.35 -7.49
C ARG A 82 -5.11 13.00 -7.11
N LEU A 83 -4.74 12.78 -5.84
CA LEU A 83 -4.18 11.51 -5.37
C LEU A 83 -5.06 10.80 -4.35
N GLN A 84 -5.30 11.38 -3.17
CA GLN A 84 -5.93 10.69 -2.04
C GLN A 84 -7.35 10.17 -2.36
N LYS A 85 -8.27 11.05 -2.79
CA LYS A 85 -9.64 10.65 -3.14
C LYS A 85 -9.70 9.74 -4.36
N PRO A 86 -8.99 10.03 -5.48
CA PRO A 86 -8.97 9.11 -6.62
C PRO A 86 -8.36 7.74 -6.29
N LEU A 87 -7.32 7.69 -5.46
CA LEU A 87 -6.70 6.44 -5.02
C LEU A 87 -7.69 5.59 -4.24
N LEU A 88 -8.37 6.16 -3.23
CA LEU A 88 -9.40 5.43 -2.48
C LEU A 88 -10.48 4.86 -3.40
N LYS A 89 -11.01 5.69 -4.30
CA LYS A 89 -12.03 5.25 -5.28
C LYS A 89 -11.53 4.12 -6.18
N ALA A 90 -10.26 4.19 -6.61
CA ALA A 90 -9.66 3.13 -7.42
C ALA A 90 -9.51 1.83 -6.63
N LEU A 91 -9.05 1.90 -5.38
CA LEU A 91 -8.90 0.75 -4.49
C LEU A 91 -10.26 0.06 -4.20
N GLU A 92 -11.31 0.84 -3.96
CA GLU A 92 -12.67 0.34 -3.77
C GLU A 92 -13.23 -0.29 -5.06
N ARG A 93 -13.08 0.40 -6.20
CA ARG A 93 -13.53 -0.10 -7.51
C ARG A 93 -12.89 -1.44 -7.87
N GLN A 94 -11.61 -1.61 -7.53
CA GLN A 94 -10.87 -2.84 -7.78
C GLN A 94 -11.09 -3.91 -6.68
N LYS A 95 -11.93 -3.62 -5.68
CA LYS A 95 -12.18 -4.51 -4.52
C LYS A 95 -10.89 -4.88 -3.77
N LEU A 96 -9.94 -3.95 -3.72
CA LEU A 96 -8.68 -4.09 -2.99
C LEU A 96 -8.84 -3.63 -1.54
N ILE A 97 -9.72 -2.67 -1.30
CA ILE A 97 -10.11 -2.20 0.03
C ILE A 97 -11.63 -2.13 0.10
N ARG A 98 -12.18 -2.45 1.28
CA ARG A 98 -13.57 -2.19 1.62
C ARG A 98 -13.65 -1.26 2.81
N THR A 99 -14.41 -0.19 2.65
CA THR A 99 -14.72 0.77 3.71
C THR A 99 -16.15 0.59 4.21
N GLN A 100 -16.39 1.00 5.45
CA GLN A 100 -17.72 1.08 6.04
C GLN A 100 -17.84 2.37 6.84
N PRO A 101 -19.00 3.08 6.76
CA PRO A 101 -19.26 4.19 7.65
C PRO A 101 -19.37 3.71 9.10
N GLU A 102 -18.68 4.38 10.00
CA GLU A 102 -18.80 4.22 11.45
C GLU A 102 -19.26 5.55 12.04
N ILE A 103 -20.26 5.50 12.92
CA ILE A 103 -20.86 6.68 13.55
C ILE A 103 -20.50 6.67 15.03
N ILE A 104 -19.88 7.75 15.48
CA ILE A 104 -19.75 8.07 16.90
C ILE A 104 -20.99 8.86 17.28
N PRO A 105 -21.88 8.31 18.14
CA PRO A 105 -23.07 9.04 18.56
C PRO A 105 -22.69 10.28 19.36
N ALA A 106 -23.48 11.34 19.21
CA ALA A 106 -23.34 12.55 20.00
C ALA A 106 -23.60 12.25 21.48
N THR A 107 -22.80 12.85 22.35
CA THR A 107 -23.03 12.88 23.80
C THR A 107 -23.28 14.33 24.23
N ARG A 108 -23.66 14.55 25.50
CA ARG A 108 -23.88 15.91 26.02
C ARG A 108 -22.65 16.81 25.86
N ASP A 109 -21.46 16.22 25.89
CA ASP A 109 -20.17 16.94 25.88
C ASP A 109 -19.41 16.81 24.55
N ARG A 110 -19.92 16.04 23.57
CA ARG A 110 -19.25 15.78 22.30
C ARG A 110 -20.24 15.70 21.14
N THR A 111 -20.01 16.50 20.11
CA THR A 111 -20.72 16.38 18.84
C THR A 111 -20.46 15.00 18.23
N GLY A 112 -21.51 14.36 17.73
CA GLY A 112 -21.38 13.10 17.00
C GLY A 112 -20.53 13.29 15.75
N ASP A 113 -19.87 12.22 15.32
CA ASP A 113 -18.97 12.23 14.17
C ASP A 113 -19.22 10.98 13.32
N ALA A 114 -18.99 11.09 12.02
CA ALA A 114 -19.14 9.99 11.09
C ALA A 114 -17.90 9.91 10.21
N PHE A 115 -17.29 8.72 10.17
CA PHE A 115 -16.05 8.52 9.45
C PHE A 115 -16.04 7.18 8.71
N GLN A 116 -15.11 7.01 7.77
CA GLN A 116 -14.95 5.77 7.03
C GLN A 116 -13.88 4.91 7.68
N LYS A 117 -14.20 3.65 7.93
CA LYS A 117 -13.25 2.67 8.45
C LYS A 117 -12.97 1.61 7.40
N VAL A 118 -11.68 1.29 7.23
CA VAL A 118 -11.26 0.13 6.44
C VAL A 118 -11.59 -1.14 7.21
N ILE A 119 -12.53 -1.93 6.70
CA ILE A 119 -12.97 -3.19 7.34
C ILE A 119 -12.32 -4.42 6.71
N ASP A 120 -11.86 -4.30 5.46
CA ASP A 120 -11.19 -5.37 4.74
C ASP A 120 -10.19 -4.77 3.74
N SER A 121 -9.06 -5.44 3.53
CA SER A 121 -8.02 -5.03 2.59
C SER A 121 -7.26 -6.25 2.08
N LYS A 122 -7.13 -6.35 0.75
CA LYS A 122 -6.26 -7.32 0.09
C LYS A 122 -4.83 -6.81 -0.02
N ILE A 123 -4.67 -5.49 -0.11
CA ILE A 123 -3.36 -4.87 -0.19
C ILE A 123 -2.83 -4.55 1.20
N ARG A 124 -1.50 -4.62 1.32
CA ARG A 124 -0.75 -4.23 2.52
C ARG A 124 0.30 -3.18 2.21
N TYR A 125 0.77 -3.17 0.98
CA TYR A 125 1.86 -2.33 0.51
C TYR A 125 1.39 -1.37 -0.56
N ALA A 126 1.89 -0.13 -0.52
CA ALA A 126 1.79 0.82 -1.61
C ALA A 126 3.20 1.20 -2.06
N THR A 127 3.51 0.92 -3.32
CA THR A 127 4.79 1.28 -3.93
C THR A 127 4.62 2.52 -4.79
N VAL A 128 5.28 3.61 -4.41
CA VAL A 128 5.27 4.88 -5.12
C VAL A 128 6.45 4.94 -6.08
N CYS A 129 6.21 5.25 -7.35
CA CYS A 129 7.26 5.33 -8.36
C CYS A 129 7.83 6.75 -8.53
N TYR A 130 9.04 6.80 -9.11
CA TYR A 130 9.71 8.01 -9.58
C TYR A 130 8.75 8.98 -10.27
N GLY A 131 8.90 10.29 -10.00
CA GLY A 131 8.05 11.34 -10.57
C GLY A 131 6.73 11.60 -9.84
N VAL A 132 6.41 10.82 -8.80
CA VAL A 132 5.35 11.18 -7.84
C VAL A 132 5.92 12.18 -6.82
N PRO A 133 5.18 13.25 -6.46
CA PRO A 133 5.66 14.25 -5.49
C PRO A 133 6.16 13.64 -4.18
N VAL A 134 7.09 14.34 -3.53
CA VAL A 134 7.76 13.90 -2.29
C VAL A 134 7.13 14.55 -1.07
N LYS A 135 6.76 15.84 -1.18
CA LYS A 135 6.31 16.65 -0.05
C LYS A 135 5.02 17.38 -0.35
N ILE A 136 4.17 17.48 0.66
CA ILE A 136 2.95 18.26 0.67
C ILE A 136 3.25 19.61 1.34
N LEU A 137 2.93 20.69 0.65
CA LEU A 137 3.14 22.04 1.13
C LEU A 137 2.18 22.40 2.26
N ASN A 138 2.64 23.28 3.15
CA ASN A 138 1.80 23.85 4.20
C ASN A 138 0.67 24.69 3.59
N ASP A 139 -0.56 24.47 4.03
CA ASP A 139 -1.73 25.24 3.65
C ASP A 139 -2.12 26.23 4.77
N PRO A 140 -1.89 27.55 4.60
CA PRO A 140 -2.21 28.52 5.63
C PRO A 140 -3.72 28.72 5.85
N ASN A 141 -4.57 28.28 4.91
CA ASN A 141 -6.02 28.44 4.99
C ASN A 141 -6.70 27.25 5.67
N LEU A 142 -5.97 26.17 5.96
CA LEU A 142 -6.49 24.99 6.63
C LEU A 142 -6.55 25.23 8.14
N SER A 143 -7.76 25.46 8.65
CA SER A 143 -8.07 25.54 10.09
C SER A 143 -8.86 24.32 10.52
N GLU A 144 -8.36 23.58 11.52
CA GLU A 144 -9.00 22.40 12.07
C GLU A 144 -9.57 22.68 13.46
N ALA A 145 -10.70 22.03 13.78
CA ALA A 145 -11.29 22.11 15.10
C ALA A 145 -10.29 21.60 16.16
N SER A 146 -10.11 22.35 17.23
CA SER A 146 -9.14 22.08 18.31
C SER A 146 -7.66 22.32 17.99
N ALA A 147 -7.29 22.86 16.82
CA ALA A 147 -5.91 23.27 16.54
C ALA A 147 -5.38 24.28 17.59
N GLU A 148 -6.26 25.13 18.13
CA GLU A 148 -5.95 26.09 19.20
C GLU A 148 -5.50 25.43 20.52
N LYS A 149 -5.90 24.18 20.77
CA LYS A 149 -5.51 23.42 21.97
C LYS A 149 -4.13 22.78 21.83
N VAL A 150 -3.63 22.68 20.60
CA VAL A 150 -2.33 22.12 20.28
C VAL A 150 -1.27 23.21 20.37
N ARG A 151 -0.05 22.88 20.81
CA ARG A 151 1.06 23.84 20.86
C ARG A 151 1.40 24.34 19.46
N VAL A 152 1.81 25.60 19.32
CA VAL A 152 2.02 26.25 18.02
C VAL A 152 3.02 25.48 17.14
N GLU A 153 4.02 24.86 17.74
CA GLU A 153 5.04 24.07 17.06
C GLU A 153 4.48 22.79 16.42
N LEU A 154 3.36 22.28 16.93
CA LEU A 154 2.68 21.06 16.46
C LEU A 154 1.48 21.36 15.55
N ARG A 155 1.19 22.63 15.25
CA ARG A 155 0.11 23.04 14.33
C ARG A 155 0.51 23.00 12.85
N ARG A 156 1.55 22.23 12.53
CA ARG A 156 2.05 22.08 11.15
C ARG A 156 1.14 21.15 10.38
N ASN A 157 0.86 21.51 9.13
CA ASN A 157 0.10 20.69 8.20
C ASN A 157 0.87 20.39 6.92
N ASP A 158 2.16 20.66 6.86
CA ASP A 158 3.04 20.09 5.84
C ASP A 158 3.42 18.66 6.19
N ALA A 159 3.62 17.81 5.18
CA ALA A 159 3.89 16.40 5.38
C ALA A 159 4.70 15.79 4.23
N ALA A 160 5.36 14.67 4.48
CA ALA A 160 5.83 13.81 3.40
C ALA A 160 4.63 13.09 2.76
N LEU A 161 4.63 12.97 1.43
CA LEU A 161 3.57 12.27 0.70
C LEU A 161 3.45 10.81 1.17
N ASP A 162 4.59 10.16 1.43
CA ASP A 162 4.63 8.77 1.87
C ASP A 162 4.00 8.58 3.26
N SER A 163 4.22 9.52 4.18
CA SER A 163 3.63 9.46 5.53
C SER A 163 2.10 9.59 5.48
N GLU A 164 1.58 10.42 4.57
CA GLU A 164 0.13 10.65 4.39
C GLU A 164 -0.54 9.47 3.70
N LEU A 165 0.13 8.84 2.73
CA LEU A 165 -0.31 7.56 2.18
C LEU A 165 -0.27 6.46 3.23
N ALA A 166 0.76 6.40 4.08
CA ALA A 166 0.87 5.40 5.14
C ALA A 166 -0.26 5.56 6.17
N ALA A 167 -0.62 6.81 6.47
CA ALA A 167 -1.71 7.18 7.35
C ALA A 167 -3.08 7.19 6.64
N LEU A 168 -3.18 6.81 5.36
CA LEU A 168 -4.44 6.86 4.60
C LEU A 168 -5.62 6.22 5.36
N PRO A 169 -5.50 5.02 5.98
CA PRO A 169 -6.60 4.45 6.75
C PRO A 169 -7.02 5.28 7.97
N LEU A 170 -6.10 6.06 8.57
CA LEU A 170 -6.39 6.98 9.67
C LEU A 170 -7.00 8.29 9.18
N LEU A 171 -6.58 8.79 8.01
CA LEU A 171 -7.17 9.98 7.39
C LEU A 171 -8.65 9.77 7.05
N LEU A 172 -9.03 8.53 6.67
CA LEU A 172 -10.44 8.14 6.48
C LEU A 172 -11.27 8.24 7.77
N ARG A 173 -10.60 8.21 8.93
CA ARG A 173 -11.19 8.33 10.27
C ARG A 173 -11.29 9.77 10.77
N ASN A 174 -11.21 10.76 9.87
CA ASN A 174 -11.21 12.19 10.19
C ASN A 174 -10.11 12.58 11.20
N LEU A 175 -8.96 11.92 11.16
CA LEU A 175 -7.83 12.26 12.03
C LEU A 175 -7.36 13.69 11.71
N PRO A 176 -7.24 14.60 12.72
CA PRO A 176 -6.71 15.93 12.50
C PRO A 176 -5.27 15.88 11.98
N LEU A 177 -4.96 16.73 11.01
CA LEU A 177 -3.63 16.88 10.43
C LEU A 177 -2.69 17.61 11.40
N THR A 178 -3.22 18.56 12.17
CA THR A 178 -2.47 19.46 13.07
C THR A 178 -2.46 18.96 14.51
N SER A 179 -2.07 17.70 14.71
CA SER A 179 -2.02 17.07 16.04
C SER A 179 -1.07 15.87 16.07
N PRO A 180 -0.46 15.53 17.22
CA PRO A 180 0.27 14.28 17.35
C PRO A 180 -0.66 13.07 17.12
N ALA A 181 -0.35 12.28 16.11
CA ALA A 181 -1.01 11.01 15.84
C ALA A 181 -0.27 9.87 16.55
N ARG A 182 -1.01 9.00 17.24
CA ARG A 182 -0.43 7.75 17.75
C ARG A 182 -0.26 6.77 16.61
N ASN A 183 0.92 6.17 16.50
CA ASN A 183 1.14 5.05 15.59
C ASN A 183 0.41 3.80 16.14
N PRO A 184 -0.63 3.28 15.46
CA PRO A 184 -1.44 2.17 15.97
C PRO A 184 -0.68 0.83 15.99
N VAL A 185 0.45 0.73 15.28
CA VAL A 185 1.28 -0.50 15.22
C VAL A 185 2.63 -0.32 15.90
N TYR A 186 2.79 0.71 16.74
CA TYR A 186 4.02 0.89 17.51
C TYR A 186 4.27 -0.29 18.45
N GLY A 187 5.47 -0.87 18.41
CA GLY A 187 5.87 -2.01 19.25
C GLY A 187 5.27 -3.36 18.81
N VAL A 188 4.55 -3.40 17.68
CA VAL A 188 4.05 -4.65 17.11
C VAL A 188 5.21 -5.45 16.52
N THR A 189 5.36 -6.71 16.95
CA THR A 189 6.36 -7.65 16.41
C THR A 189 5.78 -8.58 15.35
N ASN A 190 4.45 -8.78 15.35
CA ASN A 190 3.79 -9.59 14.33
C ASN A 190 3.53 -8.75 13.06
N ALA A 191 4.28 -9.03 12.00
CA ALA A 191 4.17 -8.32 10.72
C ALA A 191 2.75 -8.38 10.11
N ALA A 192 1.96 -9.43 10.39
CA ALA A 192 0.58 -9.54 9.90
C ALA A 192 -0.37 -8.49 10.49
N LEU A 193 -0.03 -7.93 11.67
CA LEU A 193 -0.81 -6.85 12.28
C LEU A 193 -0.50 -5.48 11.65
N ILE A 194 0.59 -5.35 10.88
CA ILE A 194 0.87 -4.16 10.08
C ILE A 194 0.03 -4.26 8.80
N HIS A 195 -1.20 -3.77 8.90
CA HIS A 195 -2.25 -3.97 7.90
C HIS A 195 -3.19 -2.75 7.82
N PRO A 196 -3.78 -2.41 6.65
CA PRO A 196 -4.65 -1.25 6.51
C PRO A 196 -5.88 -1.26 7.44
N THR A 197 -6.43 -2.43 7.74
CA THR A 197 -7.54 -2.59 8.71
C THR A 197 -7.14 -2.16 10.13
N ASN A 198 -5.83 -2.18 10.44
CA ASN A 198 -5.26 -1.76 11.71
C ASN A 198 -4.72 -0.32 11.66
N GLY A 199 -5.01 0.42 10.59
CA GLY A 199 -4.69 1.84 10.51
C GLY A 199 -3.39 2.18 9.78
N VAL A 200 -2.69 1.23 9.17
CA VAL A 200 -1.41 1.49 8.49
C VAL A 200 -1.35 0.83 7.12
N LEU A 201 -1.01 1.63 6.11
CA LEU A 201 -0.60 1.16 4.79
C LEU A 201 0.93 1.22 4.72
N VAL A 202 1.60 0.13 4.36
CA VAL A 202 3.07 0.13 4.29
C VAL A 202 3.50 0.77 2.98
N VAL A 203 4.13 1.95 3.04
CA VAL A 203 4.54 2.68 1.85
C VAL A 203 6.02 2.45 1.59
N ALA A 204 6.35 2.09 0.35
CA ALA A 204 7.70 2.04 -0.18
C ALA A 204 7.79 2.97 -1.39
N ARG A 205 8.98 3.49 -1.67
CA ARG A 205 9.20 4.40 -2.78
C ARG A 205 10.36 3.92 -3.65
N LEU A 206 10.13 3.84 -4.95
CA LEU A 206 11.11 3.54 -6.00
C LEU A 206 11.51 4.86 -6.66
N ASP A 207 12.51 5.50 -6.09
CA ASP A 207 12.94 6.84 -6.51
C ASP A 207 14.47 6.93 -6.51
N GLY A 208 14.99 7.97 -7.17
CA GLY A 208 16.41 8.18 -7.37
C GLY A 208 16.68 9.42 -8.23
N PRO A 209 17.94 9.87 -8.36
CA PRO A 209 18.28 11.06 -9.14
C PRO A 209 17.95 10.92 -10.63
N SER A 210 17.82 9.70 -11.14
CA SER A 210 17.29 9.40 -12.48
C SER A 210 16.45 8.12 -12.44
N VAL A 211 15.62 7.91 -13.47
CA VAL A 211 14.76 6.71 -13.57
C VAL A 211 15.59 5.43 -13.69
N GLU A 212 16.74 5.47 -14.36
CA GLU A 212 17.63 4.32 -14.51
C GLU A 212 18.18 3.87 -13.15
N ILE A 213 18.47 4.84 -12.27
CA ILE A 213 18.92 4.57 -10.90
C ILE A 213 17.77 4.07 -10.05
N ALA A 214 16.56 4.62 -10.20
CA ALA A 214 15.35 4.14 -9.52
C ALA A 214 14.99 2.68 -9.88
N ARG A 215 15.43 2.17 -11.04
CA ARG A 215 15.34 0.74 -11.42
C ARG A 215 16.35 -0.14 -10.69
N GLY A 216 17.44 0.43 -10.18
CA GLY A 216 18.53 -0.26 -9.51
C GLY A 216 18.08 -1.12 -8.33
N PRO A 217 17.36 -0.58 -7.34
CA PRO A 217 16.87 -1.34 -6.19
C PRO A 217 16.05 -2.57 -6.58
N VAL A 218 15.19 -2.43 -7.60
CA VAL A 218 14.35 -3.53 -8.11
C VAL A 218 15.22 -4.64 -8.70
N ARG A 219 16.29 -4.29 -9.43
CA ARG A 219 17.23 -5.28 -9.98
C ARG A 219 17.96 -6.03 -8.87
N ILE A 220 18.40 -5.33 -7.83
CA ILE A 220 19.20 -5.92 -6.74
C ILE A 220 18.33 -6.84 -5.87
N SER A 221 17.10 -6.43 -5.54
CA SER A 221 16.21 -7.22 -4.68
C SER A 221 15.83 -8.57 -5.30
N ILE A 222 15.75 -8.65 -6.63
CA ILE A 222 15.41 -9.90 -7.32
C ILE A 222 16.62 -10.85 -7.39
N CYS A 223 17.84 -10.33 -7.44
CA CYS A 223 19.04 -11.17 -7.45
C CYS A 223 19.37 -11.75 -6.06
N ALA A 224 18.69 -11.31 -5.01
CA ALA A 224 18.91 -11.74 -3.63
C ALA A 224 17.91 -12.81 -3.15
N ASP A 225 16.82 -13.05 -3.91
CA ASP A 225 15.81 -14.09 -3.69
C ASP A 225 16.10 -15.32 -4.60
#